data_AF-A0A2D8T8R8-F1
#
_entry.id   AF-A0A2D8T8R8-F1
#
_cell.length_a   1.000
_cell.length_b   1.000
_cell.length_c   1.000
_cell.angle_alpha   90.00
_cell.angle_beta   90.00
_cell.angle_gamma   90.00
#
_symmetry.space_group_name_H-M   'P 1'
#
loop_
_entity.id
_entity.type
_entity.pdbx_description
1 polymer ?
#
loop_
_entity_poly.entity_id
_entity_poly.type
_entity_poly.pdbx_seq_one_letter_code
_entity_poly.pdbx_strand_id
1 'polypeptide(L)' 'MLHANQAQFTAKRPPFGTWLLAQIKRDDDIGELAKVAFRDPRWPREGDYKTASKYLNSVSASIEMHEALAEAETDWLAI' A
#
# COMPACT_ATOMS: atom_id res chain seq x y z
N MET A 1 -40.85 1.08 12.81
CA MET A 1 -40.29 0.95 11.44
C MET A 1 -38.78 0.90 11.59
N LEU A 2 -38.14 -0.08 10.95
CA LEU A 2 -36.73 -0.44 11.13
C LEU A 2 -35.83 0.76 10.77
N HIS A 3 -35.03 1.23 11.74
CA HIS A 3 -33.88 2.08 11.42
C HIS A 3 -32.91 1.22 10.62
N ALA A 4 -32.76 1.50 9.33
CA ALA A 4 -31.75 0.86 8.50
C ALA A 4 -30.39 1.05 9.18
N ASN A 5 -29.76 -0.06 9.53
CA ASN A 5 -28.46 -0.12 10.18
C ASN A 5 -27.40 0.46 9.23
N GLN A 6 -27.08 1.76 9.38
CA GLN A 6 -26.11 2.48 8.58
C GLN A 6 -24.65 2.00 8.79
N ALA A 7 -24.43 0.95 9.61
CA ALA A 7 -23.11 0.37 9.85
C ALA A 7 -22.62 -0.58 8.74
N GLN A 8 -23.34 -0.72 7.62
CA GLN A 8 -23.05 -1.75 6.60
C GLN A 8 -22.27 -1.27 5.37
N PHE A 9 -21.92 0.02 5.24
CA PHE A 9 -21.27 0.55 4.03
C PHE A 9 -20.00 1.39 4.25
N THR A 10 -19.41 1.42 5.45
CA THR A 10 -18.04 1.95 5.58
C THR A 10 -17.05 0.86 5.20
N ALA A 11 -16.80 0.71 3.89
CA ALA A 11 -15.67 -0.08 3.40
C ALA A 11 -14.40 0.49 4.06
N LYS A 12 -13.88 -0.23 5.05
CA LYS A 12 -12.65 0.17 5.74
C LYS A 12 -11.51 0.06 4.73
N ARG A 13 -10.85 1.19 4.45
CA ARG A 13 -9.67 1.24 3.58
C ARG A 13 -8.69 0.11 3.96
N PRO A 14 -8.23 -0.70 3.00
CA PRO A 14 -7.25 -1.75 3.29
C PRO A 14 -5.95 -1.12 3.83
N PRO A 15 -5.18 -1.86 4.66
CA PRO A 15 -3.82 -1.45 5.01
C PRO A 15 -3.00 -1.13 3.76
N PHE A 16 -2.14 -0.13 3.85
CA PHE A 16 -1.30 0.32 2.73
C PHE A 16 -0.48 -0.86 2.16
N GLY A 17 0.14 -1.66 3.02
CA GLY A 17 0.94 -2.81 2.60
C GLY A 17 0.16 -3.79 1.73
N THR A 18 -1.07 -4.14 2.12
CA THR A 18 -1.95 -5.04 1.38
C THR A 18 -2.47 -4.39 0.11
N TRP A 19 -2.81 -3.11 0.14
CA TRP A 19 -3.22 -2.36 -1.05
C TRP A 19 -2.10 -2.29 -2.10
N LEU A 20 -0.85 -2.04 -1.68
CA LEU A 20 0.29 -1.95 -2.58
C LEU A 20 0.52 -3.28 -3.31
N LEU A 21 0.38 -4.41 -2.61
CA LEU A 21 0.50 -5.73 -3.24
C LEU A 21 -0.55 -6.03 -4.30
N ALA A 22 -1.68 -5.32 -4.30
CA ALA A 22 -2.68 -5.44 -5.36
C ALA A 22 -2.30 -4.65 -6.63
N GLN A 23 -1.29 -3.75 -6.56
CA GLN A 23 -0.88 -2.88 -7.66
C GLN A 23 0.13 -3.53 -8.63
N ILE A 24 0.45 -4.82 -8.47
CA ILE A 24 1.46 -5.54 -9.28
C ILE A 24 1.22 -5.53 -10.79
N LYS A 25 0.02 -5.16 -11.24
CA LYS A 25 -0.35 -5.08 -12.66
C LYS A 25 -0.15 -3.69 -13.27
N ARG A 26 0.29 -2.70 -12.50
CA ARG A 26 0.65 -1.39 -13.04
C ARG A 26 1.96 -1.49 -13.82
N ASP A 27 2.07 -0.63 -14.83
CA ASP A 27 3.22 -0.53 -15.72
C ASP A 27 4.10 0.71 -15.40
N ASP A 28 3.85 1.35 -14.25
CA ASP A 28 4.60 2.48 -13.70
C ASP A 28 5.46 2.08 -12.50
N ASP A 29 6.15 3.05 -11.90
CA ASP A 29 7.08 2.81 -10.78
C ASP A 29 6.37 2.24 -9.53
N ILE A 30 5.09 2.57 -9.31
CA ILE A 30 4.27 1.96 -8.25
C ILE A 30 4.09 0.46 -8.52
N GLY A 31 3.86 0.08 -9.78
CA GLY A 31 3.79 -1.31 -10.22
C GLY A 31 5.09 -2.08 -9.99
N GLU A 32 6.23 -1.46 -10.30
CA GLU A 32 7.55 -2.06 -10.04
C GLU A 32 7.82 -2.23 -8.54
N LEU A 33 7.54 -1.20 -7.73
CA LEU A 33 7.62 -1.30 -6.28
C LEU A 33 6.71 -2.42 -5.74
N ALA A 34 5.48 -2.52 -6.23
CA ALA A 34 4.54 -3.56 -5.85
C ALA A 34 5.04 -4.97 -6.20
N LYS A 35 5.66 -5.16 -7.37
CA LYS A 35 6.25 -6.45 -7.79
C LYS A 35 7.43 -6.84 -6.89
N VAL A 36 8.28 -5.88 -6.52
CA VAL A 36 9.38 -6.10 -5.55
C VAL A 36 8.82 -6.50 -4.19
N ALA A 37 7.87 -5.72 -3.65
CA ALA A 37 7.23 -6.00 -2.37
C ALA A 37 6.51 -7.36 -2.35
N PHE A 38 5.85 -7.74 -3.46
CA PHE A 38 5.14 -9.01 -3.58
C PHE A 38 6.07 -10.23 -3.47
N ARG A 39 7.29 -10.11 -4.00
CA ARG A 39 8.32 -11.16 -3.94
C ARG A 39 9.07 -11.20 -2.60
N ASP A 40 8.92 -10.18 -1.76
CA ASP A 40 9.58 -10.10 -0.46
C ASP A 40 8.69 -10.66 0.67
N PRO A 41 9.06 -11.81 1.27
CA PRO A 41 8.27 -12.40 2.35
C PRO A 41 8.27 -11.56 3.63
N ARG A 42 9.20 -10.61 3.78
CA ARG A 42 9.29 -9.73 4.95
C ARG A 42 8.51 -8.43 4.78
N TRP A 43 7.90 -8.20 3.60
CA TRP A 43 7.09 -7.02 3.35
C TRP A 43 5.96 -6.88 4.38
N PRO A 44 5.78 -5.71 5.02
CA PRO A 44 4.75 -5.50 6.04
C PRO A 44 3.35 -5.38 5.42
N ARG A 45 2.70 -6.53 5.14
CA ARG A 45 1.37 -6.59 4.50
C ARG A 45 0.29 -5.79 5.25
N GLU A 46 0.22 -5.98 6.56
CA GLU A 46 -0.76 -5.26 7.40
C GLU A 46 -0.25 -3.89 7.87
N GLY A 47 0.90 -3.44 7.34
CA GLY A 47 1.52 -2.16 7.69
C GLY A 47 0.87 -0.96 7.01
N ASP A 48 1.01 0.19 7.66
CA ASP A 48 0.72 1.51 7.07
C ASP A 48 1.91 2.01 6.22
N TYR A 49 1.73 3.16 5.57
CA TYR A 49 2.79 3.80 4.78
C TYR A 49 4.07 4.02 5.59
N LYS A 50 3.97 4.44 6.86
CA LYS A 50 5.15 4.66 7.72
C LYS A 50 5.92 3.37 7.97
N THR A 51 5.22 2.26 8.14
CA THR A 51 5.82 0.92 8.30
C THR A 51 6.52 0.50 7.02
N ALA A 52 5.89 0.69 5.86
CA ALA A 52 6.50 0.44 4.55
C ALA A 52 7.74 1.33 4.30
N SER A 53 7.67 2.61 4.63
CA SER A 53 8.78 3.58 4.50
C SER A 53 9.96 3.21 5.39
N LYS A 54 9.70 2.86 6.65
CA LYS A 54 10.74 2.33 7.56
C LYS A 54 11.34 1.04 7.02
N TYR A 55 10.53 0.17 6.44
CA TYR A 55 11.00 -1.08 5.83
C TYR A 55 11.96 -0.80 4.66
N LEU A 56 11.58 0.06 3.71
CA LEU A 56 12.46 0.45 2.59
C LEU A 56 13.79 1.04 3.05
N ASN A 57 13.77 1.90 4.08
CA ASN A 57 14.99 2.42 4.70
C ASN A 57 15.86 1.29 5.28
N SER A 58 15.26 0.31 5.95
CA SER A 58 15.99 -0.79 6.59
C SER A 58 16.69 -1.73 5.62
N VAL A 59 16.20 -1.82 4.37
CA VAL A 59 16.82 -2.61 3.30
C VAL A 59 17.66 -1.77 2.34
N SER A 60 17.86 -0.48 2.65
CA SER A 60 18.58 0.48 1.82
C SER A 60 18.06 0.50 0.37
N ALA A 61 16.73 0.60 0.22
CA ALA A 61 16.08 0.71 -1.08
C ALA A 61 16.56 1.95 -1.84
N SER A 62 16.44 1.92 -3.17
CA SER A 62 16.87 3.03 -4.02
C SER A 62 15.94 4.24 -3.88
N ILE A 63 16.41 5.41 -4.34
CA ILE A 63 15.63 6.66 -4.30
C ILE A 63 14.32 6.50 -5.08
N GLU A 64 14.37 5.84 -6.23
CA GLU A 64 13.21 5.59 -7.10
C GLU A 64 12.13 4.77 -6.37
N MET A 65 12.53 3.79 -5.54
CA MET A 65 11.57 3.02 -4.73
C MET A 65 10.92 3.88 -3.63
N HIS A 66 11.65 4.86 -3.09
CA HIS A 66 11.10 5.81 -2.12
C HIS A 66 10.15 6.82 -2.77
N GLU A 67 10.46 7.29 -3.98
CA GLU A 67 9.58 8.16 -4.77
C GLU A 67 8.29 7.43 -5.15
N ALA A 68 8.40 6.20 -5.67
CA ALA A 68 7.24 5.34 -5.96
C ALA A 68 6.38 5.08 -4.72
N LEU A 69 7.00 4.93 -3.54
CA LEU A 69 6.27 4.76 -2.28
C LEU A 69 5.46 6.01 -1.91
N ALA A 70 6.03 7.20 -2.10
CA ALA A 70 5.36 8.47 -1.82
C ALA A 70 4.19 8.73 -2.78
N GLU A 71 4.36 8.40 -4.07
CA GLU A 71 3.27 8.46 -5.05
C GLU A 71 2.17 7.45 -4.70
N ALA A 72 2.55 6.21 -4.35
CA ALA A 72 1.62 5.17 -3.91
C ALA A 72 0.80 5.59 -2.69
N GLU A 73 1.37 6.36 -1.75
CA GLU A 73 0.62 6.90 -0.60
C GLU A 73 -0.51 7.81 -1.07
N THR A 74 -0.26 8.67 -2.06
CA THR A 74 -1.27 9.59 -2.60
C THR A 74 -2.43 8.83 -3.24
N ASP A 75 -2.13 7.83 -4.08
CA ASP A 75 -3.14 6.97 -4.71
C ASP A 75 -3.97 6.21 -3.66
N TRP A 76 -3.30 5.64 -2.65
CA TRP A 76 -3.97 4.93 -1.56
C TRP A 76 -4.83 5.87 -0.70
N LEU A 77 -4.41 7.10 -0.46
CA LEU A 77 -5.19 8.08 0.29
C LEU A 77 -6.44 8.54 -0.48
N ALA A 78 -6.46 8.38 -1.80
CA ALA A 78 -7.58 8.73 -2.67
C ALA A 78 -8.65 7.64 -2.81
N ILE A 79 -8.45 6.43 -2.25
CA ILE A 79 -9.44 5.34 -2.28
C ILE A 79 -10.50 5.44 -1.18
#